data_AF-A0A8J6Y446-F1
#
_entry.id   AF-A0A8J6Y446-F1
#
_cell.length_a   1.000
_cell.length_b   1.000
_cell.length_c   1.000
_cell.angle_alpha   90.00
_cell.angle_beta   90.00
_cell.angle_gamma   90.00
#
_symmetry.space_group_name_H-M   'P 1'
#
loop_
_entity.id
_entity.type
_entity.pdbx_description
1 polymer ?
#
loop_
_entity_poly.entity_id
_entity_poly.type
_entity_poly.pdbx_seq_one_letter_code
_entity_poly.pdbx_strand_id
1 'polypeptide(L)'
;MSHEQQEAERLLAGLESGAMDTGTAQAIAEELDPVMIYVIVSFLRATYPASDPAATPVLERVVAMTSKDPAIIRNCKIGEQDPISRWFEMDYSFKEYRGRGPELIALIADKLES
;
A
#
# COMPACT_ATOMS: atom_id res chain seq x y z
N MET A 1 3.34 -13.64 11.72
CA MET A 1 3.60 -12.33 11.10
C MET A 1 5.00 -12.35 10.53
N SER A 2 5.10 -12.54 9.21
CA SER A 2 6.36 -12.54 8.46
C SER A 2 7.00 -11.16 8.47
N HIS A 3 8.31 -11.08 8.20
CA HIS A 3 9.04 -9.80 8.14
C HIS A 3 8.40 -8.84 7.13
N GLU A 4 7.99 -9.36 5.97
CA GLU A 4 7.31 -8.60 4.92
C GLU A 4 5.99 -7.98 5.40
N GLN A 5 5.16 -8.75 6.12
CA GLN A 5 3.92 -8.23 6.70
C GLN A 5 4.18 -7.07 7.68
N GLN A 6 5.23 -7.17 8.51
CA GLN A 6 5.59 -6.10 9.46
C GLN A 6 5.99 -4.82 8.74
N GLU A 7 6.82 -4.93 7.70
CA GLU A 7 7.26 -3.78 6.92
C GLU A 7 6.11 -3.17 6.10
N ALA A 8 5.20 -3.99 5.59
CA ALA A 8 3.99 -3.51 4.91
C ALA A 8 3.04 -2.75 5.86
N GLU A 9 2.79 -3.25 7.06
CA GLU A 9 2.01 -2.56 8.09
C GLU A 9 2.68 -1.26 8.52
N ARG A 10 4.01 -1.28 8.70
CA ARG A 10 4.80 -0.11 9.06
C ARG A 10 4.76 0.95 7.96
N LEU A 11 4.88 0.56 6.69
CA LEU A 11 4.76 1.46 5.55
C LEU A 11 3.38 2.11 5.50
N LEU A 12 2.32 1.31 5.60
CA LEU A 12 0.95 1.81 5.60
C LEU A 12 0.72 2.84 6.72
N ALA A 13 1.04 2.48 7.96
CA ALA A 13 0.89 3.36 9.10
C ALA A 13 1.74 4.63 8.99
N GLY A 14 2.97 4.52 8.45
CA GLY A 14 3.86 5.63 8.19
C GLY A 14 3.29 6.63 7.19
N LEU A 15 2.70 6.14 6.09
CA LEU A 15 2.05 6.96 5.06
C LEU A 15 0.77 7.62 5.56
N GLU A 16 -0.04 6.93 6.37
CA GLU A 16 -1.27 7.50 6.94
C GLU A 16 -0.95 8.59 7.98
N SER A 17 -0.08 8.29 8.95
CA SER A 17 0.23 9.21 10.05
C SER A 17 1.19 10.35 9.66
N GLY A 18 2.02 10.16 8.64
CA GLY A 18 3.12 11.06 8.31
C GLY A 18 4.29 10.99 9.29
N ALA A 19 4.35 9.95 10.15
CA ALA A 19 5.46 9.74 11.08
C ALA A 19 6.73 9.17 10.40
N MET A 20 6.63 8.79 9.12
CA MET A 20 7.72 8.21 8.33
C MET A 20 8.19 9.20 7.26
N ASP A 21 9.50 9.39 7.15
CA ASP A 21 10.09 10.20 6.07
C ASP A 21 10.05 9.46 4.73
N THR A 22 10.13 10.22 3.63
CA THR A 22 10.03 9.65 2.28
C THR A 22 11.12 8.63 1.96
N GLY A 23 12.35 8.82 2.46
CA GLY A 23 13.46 7.91 2.17
C GLY A 23 13.26 6.55 2.83
N THR A 24 12.83 6.54 4.09
CA THR A 24 12.45 5.32 4.80
C THR A 24 11.28 4.61 4.12
N ALA A 25 10.24 5.35 3.71
CA ALA A 25 9.10 4.78 2.99
C ALA A 25 9.52 4.12 1.66
N GLN A 26 10.47 4.74 0.94
CA GLN A 26 11.00 4.20 -0.30
C GLN A 26 11.82 2.93 -0.09
N ALA A 27 12.74 2.94 0.88
CA ALA A 27 13.54 1.75 1.19
C ALA A 27 12.67 0.54 1.55
N ILE A 28 11.61 0.76 2.34
CA ILE A 28 10.65 -0.31 2.66
C ILE A 28 9.92 -0.75 1.38
N ALA A 29 9.38 0.19 0.61
CA ALA A 29 8.64 -0.13 -0.61
C ALA A 29 9.49 -0.86 -1.67
N GLU A 30 10.80 -0.64 -1.73
CA GLU A 30 11.70 -1.36 -2.65
C GLU A 30 11.86 -2.84 -2.29
N GLU A 31 11.71 -3.20 -1.01
CA GLU A 31 11.88 -4.57 -0.51
C GLU A 31 10.59 -5.40 -0.49
N LEU A 32 9.43 -4.75 -0.58
CA LEU A 32 8.12 -5.42 -0.56
C LEU A 32 7.80 -6.10 -1.90
N ASP A 33 6.98 -7.15 -1.84
CA ASP A 33 6.37 -7.75 -3.04
C ASP A 33 5.57 -6.69 -3.83
N PRO A 34 5.69 -6.67 -5.18
CA PRO A 34 4.93 -5.79 -6.05
C PRO A 34 3.42 -5.72 -5.76
N VAL A 35 2.78 -6.85 -5.43
CA VAL A 35 1.36 -6.94 -5.06
C VAL A 35 1.10 -6.12 -3.81
N MET A 36 1.94 -6.24 -2.78
CA MET A 36 1.79 -5.51 -1.52
C MET A 36 1.87 -4.00 -1.72
N ILE A 37 2.83 -3.54 -2.54
CA ILE A 37 2.98 -2.11 -2.87
C ILE A 37 1.74 -1.60 -3.60
N TYR A 38 1.27 -2.35 -4.60
CA TYR A 38 0.06 -2.01 -5.35
C TYR A 38 -1.15 -1.88 -4.43
N VAL A 39 -1.39 -2.89 -3.58
CA VAL A 39 -2.50 -2.93 -2.62
C VAL A 39 -2.45 -1.72 -1.68
N ILE A 40 -1.30 -1.39 -1.10
CA ILE A 40 -1.17 -0.24 -0.19
C ILE A 40 -1.49 1.07 -0.91
N VAL A 41 -0.94 1.28 -2.11
CA VAL A 41 -1.16 2.51 -2.90
C VAL A 41 -2.63 2.63 -3.31
N SER A 42 -3.24 1.55 -3.79
CA SER A 42 -4.64 1.50 -4.19
C SER A 42 -5.58 1.68 -3.00
N PHE A 43 -5.27 1.07 -1.85
CA PHE A 43 -6.00 1.25 -0.61
C PHE A 43 -6.04 2.72 -0.18
N LEU A 44 -4.89 3.39 -0.11
CA LEU A 44 -4.82 4.79 0.31
C LEU A 44 -5.58 5.70 -0.67
N ARG A 45 -5.46 5.47 -1.98
CA ARG A 45 -6.21 6.23 -3.00
C ARG A 45 -7.72 6.01 -2.94
N ALA A 46 -8.15 4.79 -2.69
CA ALA A 46 -9.57 4.46 -2.62
C ALA A 46 -10.22 4.95 -1.32
N THR A 47 -9.45 4.95 -0.23
CA THR A 47 -9.95 5.21 1.13
C THR A 47 -9.96 6.70 1.47
N TYR A 48 -9.07 7.50 0.88
CA TYR A 48 -8.96 8.93 1.14
C TYR A 48 -9.48 9.76 -0.07
N PRO A 49 -10.80 9.95 -0.22
CA PRO A 49 -11.37 10.77 -1.29
C PRO A 49 -11.05 12.26 -1.07
N ALA A 50 -11.09 13.07 -2.14
CA ALA A 50 -10.80 14.51 -2.08
C ALA A 50 -11.66 15.32 -1.10
N SER A 51 -12.80 14.78 -0.65
CA SER A 51 -13.68 15.38 0.36
C SER A 51 -13.21 15.14 1.80
N ASP A 52 -12.23 14.28 2.03
CA ASP A 52 -11.66 14.00 3.34
C ASP A 52 -10.49 14.97 3.62
N PRO A 53 -10.54 15.78 4.69
CA PRO A 53 -9.45 16.70 5.04
C PRO A 53 -8.10 16.01 5.23
N ALA A 54 -8.09 14.72 5.60
CA ALA A 54 -6.86 13.94 5.74
C ALA A 54 -6.33 13.43 4.39
N ALA A 55 -7.10 13.51 3.30
CA ALA A 55 -6.70 12.93 2.02
C ALA A 55 -5.50 13.63 1.40
N THR A 56 -5.48 14.96 1.37
CA THR A 56 -4.37 15.71 0.76
C THR A 56 -3.01 15.30 1.33
N PRO A 57 -2.75 15.36 2.65
CA PRO A 57 -1.43 15.02 3.18
C PRO A 57 -1.06 13.54 3.00
N VAL A 58 -2.02 12.61 3.06
CA VAL A 58 -1.76 11.18 2.82
C VAL A 58 -1.38 10.94 1.37
N LEU A 59 -2.16 11.48 0.42
CA LEU A 59 -1.92 11.29 -1.00
C LEU A 59 -0.65 12.01 -1.48
N GLU A 60 -0.30 13.16 -0.90
CA GLU A 60 0.98 13.82 -1.14
C GLU A 60 2.17 12.94 -0.73
N ARG A 61 2.07 12.22 0.40
CA ARG A 61 3.11 11.27 0.82
C ARG A 61 3.21 10.06 -0.12
N VAL A 62 2.08 9.52 -0.57
CA VAL A 62 2.07 8.45 -1.61
C VAL A 62 2.73 8.94 -2.90
N VAL A 63 2.44 10.16 -3.33
CA VAL A 63 3.09 10.78 -4.50
C VAL A 63 4.58 11.00 -4.24
N ALA A 64 4.98 11.49 -3.06
CA ALA A 64 6.39 11.71 -2.73
C ALA A 64 7.19 10.40 -2.74
N MET A 65 6.63 9.31 -2.21
CA MET A 65 7.23 7.98 -2.23
C MET A 65 7.39 7.46 -3.67
N THR A 66 6.35 7.55 -4.48
CA THR A 66 6.35 7.00 -5.85
C THR A 66 7.10 7.85 -6.87
N SER A 67 7.18 9.17 -6.69
CA SER A 67 7.69 10.09 -7.73
C SER A 67 9.20 10.13 -7.90
N LYS A 68 9.99 9.78 -6.88
CA LYS A 68 11.46 9.88 -6.95
C LYS A 68 12.15 8.59 -7.37
N ASP A 69 11.46 7.46 -7.34
CA ASP A 69 12.01 6.17 -7.74
C ASP A 69 11.13 5.47 -8.80
N PRO A 70 11.60 5.37 -10.05
CA PRO A 70 10.92 4.63 -11.11
C PRO A 70 10.72 3.13 -10.78
N ALA A 71 11.53 2.53 -9.90
CA ALA A 71 11.39 1.12 -9.55
C ALA A 71 10.11 0.87 -8.76
N ILE A 72 9.76 1.72 -7.77
CA ILE A 72 8.48 1.64 -7.07
C ILE A 72 7.29 1.75 -8.03
N ILE A 73 7.32 2.69 -8.98
CA ILE A 73 6.24 2.81 -10.00
C ILE A 73 6.14 1.54 -10.84
N ARG A 74 7.29 0.97 -11.23
CA ARG A 74 7.33 -0.28 -11.98
C ARG A 74 6.75 -1.43 -11.16
N ASN A 75 7.10 -1.56 -9.89
CA ASN A 75 6.59 -2.59 -9.00
C ASN A 75 5.08 -2.44 -8.79
N CYS A 76 4.58 -1.21 -8.59
CA CYS A 76 3.13 -0.95 -8.55
C CYS A 76 2.42 -1.51 -9.80
N LYS A 77 2.97 -1.29 -11.00
CA LYS A 77 2.38 -1.79 -12.26
C LYS A 77 2.47 -3.31 -12.40
N ILE A 78 3.52 -3.92 -11.86
CA ILE A 78 3.65 -5.38 -11.82
C ILE A 78 2.57 -5.95 -10.89
N GLY A 79 2.44 -5.40 -9.68
CA GLY A 79 1.42 -5.79 -8.71
C GLY A 79 0.00 -5.63 -9.25
N GLU A 80 -0.30 -4.54 -9.95
CA GLU A 80 -1.60 -4.30 -10.60
C GLU A 80 -2.00 -5.44 -11.56
N GLN A 81 -1.02 -6.02 -12.25
CA GLN A 81 -1.26 -7.07 -13.25
C GLN A 81 -1.32 -8.47 -12.64
N ASP A 82 -0.94 -8.61 -11.37
CA ASP A 82 -0.85 -9.90 -10.69
C ASP A 82 -2.24 -10.52 -10.45
N PRO A 83 -2.39 -11.84 -10.62
CA PRO A 83 -3.64 -12.55 -10.31
C PRO A 83 -4.15 -12.35 -8.88
N ILE A 84 -3.28 -12.14 -7.89
CA ILE A 84 -3.67 -11.91 -6.49
C ILE A 84 -4.36 -10.56 -6.35
N SER A 85 -3.80 -9.49 -6.94
CA SER A 85 -4.43 -8.18 -6.95
C SER A 85 -5.81 -8.23 -7.61
N ARG A 86 -5.92 -8.94 -8.74
CA ARG A 86 -7.20 -9.12 -9.44
C ARG A 86 -8.20 -9.91 -8.62
N TRP A 87 -7.76 -11.00 -7.99
CA TRP A 87 -8.59 -11.78 -7.07
C TRP A 87 -9.14 -10.90 -5.95
N PHE A 88 -8.29 -10.09 -5.33
CA PHE A 88 -8.73 -9.17 -4.29
C PHE A 88 -9.79 -8.19 -4.81
N GLU A 89 -9.55 -7.55 -5.96
CA GLU A 89 -10.49 -6.57 -6.52
C GLU A 89 -11.80 -7.15 -7.05
N MET A 90 -11.85 -8.46 -7.32
CA MET A 90 -13.08 -9.17 -7.67
C MET A 90 -13.95 -9.47 -6.45
N ASP A 91 -13.32 -9.82 -5.34
CA ASP A 91 -14.00 -10.36 -4.15
C ASP A 91 -14.17 -9.33 -3.02
N TYR A 92 -13.38 -8.23 -3.04
CA TYR A 92 -13.29 -7.27 -1.95
C TYR A 92 -13.23 -5.82 -2.46
N SER A 93 -13.60 -4.87 -1.59
CA SER A 93 -13.36 -3.44 -1.84
C SER A 93 -12.35 -2.86 -0.87
N PHE A 94 -11.35 -2.13 -1.38
CA PHE A 94 -10.40 -1.38 -0.54
C PHE A 94 -11.08 -0.50 0.52
N LYS A 95 -12.22 0.10 0.20
CA LYS A 95 -12.96 0.99 1.13
C LYS A 95 -13.50 0.27 2.35
N GLU A 96 -13.76 -1.04 2.27
CA GLU A 96 -14.24 -1.86 3.39
C GLU A 96 -13.16 -2.06 4.47
N TYR A 97 -11.90 -1.82 4.11
CA TYR A 97 -10.75 -1.89 5.02
C TYR A 97 -10.37 -0.54 5.63
N ARG A 98 -11.20 0.51 5.48
CA ARG A 98 -10.94 1.80 6.12
C ARG A 98 -10.87 1.62 7.65
N GLY A 99 -9.74 1.99 8.24
CA GLY A 99 -9.47 1.78 9.68
C GLY A 99 -9.10 0.34 10.05
N ARG A 100 -8.99 -0.56 9.07
CA ARG A 100 -8.63 -1.98 9.20
C ARG A 100 -7.46 -2.34 8.30
N GLY A 101 -6.54 -1.39 8.09
CA GLY A 101 -5.34 -1.56 7.27
C GLY A 101 -4.54 -2.84 7.58
N PRO A 102 -4.26 -3.16 8.86
CA PRO A 102 -3.55 -4.40 9.20
C PRO A 102 -4.28 -5.69 8.74
N GLU A 103 -5.61 -5.69 8.75
CA GLU A 103 -6.39 -6.85 8.27
C GLU A 103 -6.31 -7.01 6.75
N LEU A 104 -6.23 -5.89 6.02
CA LEU A 104 -5.97 -5.91 4.58
C LEU A 104 -4.57 -6.50 4.28
N ILE A 105 -3.55 -6.02 5.00
CA ILE A 105 -2.17 -6.48 4.82
C ILE A 105 -2.06 -7.97 5.14
N ALA A 106 -2.65 -8.42 6.25
CA ALA A 106 -2.68 -9.84 6.61
C ALA A 106 -3.34 -10.70 5.54
N LEU A 107 -4.51 -10.27 5.00
CA LEU A 107 -5.21 -11.01 3.95
C LEU A 107 -4.35 -11.20 2.68
N ILE A 108 -3.64 -10.14 2.27
CA ILE A 108 -2.79 -10.20 1.08
C ILE A 108 -1.52 -11.01 1.34
N ALA A 109 -0.90 -10.86 2.52
CA ALA A 109 0.26 -11.67 2.92
C ALA A 109 -0.08 -13.17 2.95
N ASP A 110 -1.19 -13.55 3.59
CA ASP A 110 -1.66 -14.93 3.63
C ASP A 110 -1.88 -15.49 2.21
N LYS A 111 -2.39 -14.66 1.29
CA LYS A 111 -2.61 -15.04 -0.11
C LYS A 111 -1.31 -15.22 -0.90
N LEU A 112 -0.28 -14.43 -0.61
CA LEU A 112 1.05 -14.53 -1.24
C LEU A 112 1.83 -15.77 -0.75
N GLU A 113 1.62 -16.19 0.49
CA GLU A 113 2.29 -17.35 1.10
C GLU A 113 1.62 -18.71 0.78
N SER A 114 0.42 -18.70 0.18
CA SER A 114 -0.39 -19.90 -0.15
C SER A 114 -0.03 -20.54 -1.49
#